data_AF-A0A3D6EPI8-F1
#
_entry.id   AF-A0A3D6EPI8-F1
#
_cell.length_a   1.000
_cell.length_b   1.000
_cell.length_c   1.000
_cell.angle_alpha   90.00
_cell.angle_beta   90.00
_cell.angle_gamma   90.00
#
_symmetry.space_group_name_H-M   'P 1'
#
loop_
_entity.id
_entity.type
_entity.pdbx_description
1 polymer ?
#
loop_
_entity_poly.entity_id
_entity_poly.type
_entity_poly.pdbx_seq_one_letter_code
_entity_poly.pdbx_strand_id
1 'polypeptide(L)' 'DGKLKQQGNPRLLLFPFAYIISYLSKFFTLRTGDLIFTGTPKGVGPVAIGNKLSAYIEDEKLLEFEVK' A
#
# COMPACT_ATOMS: atom_id res chain seq x y z
N ASP A 1 -14.48 1.21 10.68
CA ASP A 1 -15.46 2.21 11.22
C ASP A 1 -15.76 3.38 10.27
N GLY A 2 -15.61 3.21 8.95
CA GLY A 2 -15.92 4.26 7.95
C GLY A 2 -15.04 5.52 7.96
N LYS A 3 -14.16 5.68 8.96
CA LYS A 3 -13.25 6.83 9.05
C LYS A 3 -12.06 6.66 8.11
N LEU A 4 -11.86 7.62 7.22
CA LEU A 4 -10.66 7.70 6.38
C LEU A 4 -9.42 7.89 7.27
N LYS A 5 -8.46 6.96 7.17
CA LYS A 5 -7.20 6.99 7.95
C LYS A 5 -6.00 7.39 7.12
N GLN A 6 -5.90 6.82 5.92
CA GLN A 6 -4.82 7.07 4.99
C GLN A 6 -5.41 7.39 3.61
N GLN A 7 -4.84 8.38 2.95
CA GLN A 7 -5.12 8.73 1.56
C GLN A 7 -3.83 9.22 0.93
N GLY A 8 -3.54 8.77 -0.29
CA GLY A 8 -2.31 9.11 -0.99
C GLY A 8 -2.49 9.11 -2.48
N ASN A 9 -1.50 9.69 -3.17
CA ASN A 9 -1.39 9.65 -4.62
C ASN A 9 0.02 9.18 -4.98
N PRO A 10 0.21 8.25 -5.94
CA PRO A 10 1.53 7.77 -6.35
C PRO A 10 2.49 8.88 -6.82
N ARG A 11 1.97 10.03 -7.26
CA ARG A 11 2.79 11.22 -7.60
C ARG A 11 3.56 11.80 -6.41
N LEU A 12 3.17 11.44 -5.18
CA LEU A 12 3.84 11.87 -3.95
C LEU A 12 4.94 10.88 -3.50
N LEU A 13 5.16 9.79 -4.23
CA LEU A 13 6.29 8.91 -3.97
C LEU A 13 7.61 9.67 -4.17
N LEU A 14 8.50 9.58 -3.19
CA LEU A 14 9.86 10.12 -3.31
C LEU A 14 10.62 9.46 -4.47
N PHE A 15 10.34 8.18 -4.71
CA PHE A 15 10.95 7.39 -5.78
C PHE A 15 9.84 6.81 -6.69
N PRO A 16 9.83 7.12 -7.99
CA PRO A 16 8.87 6.55 -8.93
C PRO A 16 9.00 5.04 -9.08
N PHE A 17 7.95 4.36 -9.53
CA PHE A 17 7.94 2.89 -9.69
C PHE A 17 9.10 2.36 -10.54
N ALA A 18 9.40 3.00 -11.67
CA ALA A 18 10.51 2.60 -12.53
C ALA A 18 11.87 2.66 -11.82
N TYR A 19 12.07 3.67 -10.96
CA TYR A 19 13.28 3.78 -10.14
C TYR A 19 13.34 2.65 -9.11
N ILE A 20 12.24 2.38 -8.39
CA ILE A 20 12.18 1.33 -7.37
C ILE A 20 12.52 -0.04 -7.99
N ILE A 21 11.90 -0.38 -9.12
CA ILE A 21 12.14 -1.65 -9.83
C ILE A 21 13.61 -1.74 -10.24
N SER A 22 14.13 -0.72 -10.94
CA SER A 22 15.53 -0.70 -11.40
C SER A 22 16.53 -0.78 -10.25
N TYR A 23 16.27 -0.09 -9.14
CA TYR A 23 17.13 -0.09 -7.97
C TYR A 23 17.18 -1.47 -7.30
N LEU A 24 16.01 -2.08 -7.06
CA LEU A 24 15.92 -3.41 -6.44
C LEU A 24 16.54 -4.51 -7.31
N SER A 25 16.41 -4.42 -8.64
CA SER A 25 17.00 -5.39 -9.56
C SER A 25 18.54 -5.47 -9.51
N LYS A 26 19.22 -4.50 -8.90
CA LYS A 26 20.68 -4.55 -8.68
C LYS A 26 21.07 -5.50 -7.55
N PHE A 27 20.15 -5.78 -6.63
CA PHE A 27 20.40 -6.57 -5.42
C PHE A 27 19.63 -7.89 -5.42
N PHE A 28 18.46 -7.93 -6.07
CA PHE A 28 17.59 -9.09 -6.14
C PHE A 28 17.23 -9.40 -7.59
N THR A 29 17.24 -10.68 -7.96
CA THR A 29 16.65 -11.11 -9.24
C THR A 29 15.12 -11.11 -9.08
N LEU A 30 14.45 -10.16 -9.70
CA LEU A 30 12.98 -10.10 -9.72
C LEU A 30 12.42 -11.15 -10.68
N ARG A 31 11.38 -11.85 -10.26
CA ARG A 31 10.69 -12.89 -11.03
C ARG A 31 9.23 -12.53 -11.24
N THR A 32 8.63 -13.12 -12.27
CA THR A 32 7.18 -13.03 -12.48
C THR A 32 6.45 -13.54 -11.25
N GLY A 33 5.54 -12.71 -10.72
CA GLY A 33 4.78 -13.01 -9.51
C GLY A 33 5.35 -12.37 -8.24
N ASP A 34 6.55 -11.80 -8.27
CA ASP A 34 7.09 -11.08 -7.12
C ASP A 34 6.29 -9.79 -6.85
N LEU A 35 6.08 -9.48 -5.57
CA LEU A 35 5.34 -8.31 -5.12
C LEU A 35 6.29 -7.30 -4.48
N ILE A 36 6.19 -6.03 -4.90
CA ILE A 36 6.94 -4.92 -4.34
C ILE A 36 5.98 -3.97 -3.63
N PHE A 37 6.17 -3.79 -2.32
CA PHE A 37 5.44 -2.80 -1.54
C PHE A 37 6.19 -1.47 -1.56
N THR A 38 5.62 -0.46 -2.21
CA THR A 38 6.31 0.81 -2.54
C THR A 38 6.26 1.87 -1.43
N GLY A 39 5.77 1.51 -0.25
CA GLY A 39 5.59 2.39 0.89
C GLY A 39 4.12 2.71 1.20
N THR A 40 3.90 3.62 2.14
CA THR A 40 2.58 4.03 2.63
C THR A 40 2.50 5.54 2.78
N PRO A 41 1.36 6.20 2.49
CA PRO A 41 1.19 7.62 2.76
C PRO A 41 1.04 7.89 4.26
N LYS A 42 0.96 9.18 4.62
CA LYS A 42 0.68 9.61 6.00
C LYS A 42 -0.61 9.00 6.56
N GLY A 43 -0.70 8.91 7.89
CA GLY A 43 -1.90 8.46 8.59
C GLY A 43 -1.83 7.01 9.11
N VAL A 44 -0.63 6.42 9.17
CA VAL A 44 -0.39 5.16 9.88
C VAL A 44 -0.81 5.34 11.35
N GLY A 45 -1.49 4.35 11.90
CA GLY A 45 -1.97 4.37 13.27
C GLY A 45 -2.34 2.98 13.77
N PRO A 46 -2.69 2.87 15.07
CA PRO A 46 -3.04 1.59 15.67
C PRO A 46 -4.34 1.01 15.10
N VAL A 47 -4.40 -0.32 15.11
CA VAL A 47 -5.56 -1.13 14.73
C VAL A 47 -5.82 -2.09 15.89
N ALA A 48 -7.09 -2.29 16.24
CA ALA A 48 -7.51 -3.18 17.31
C ALA A 48 -8.40 -4.33 16.80
N ILE A 49 -8.49 -5.40 17.58
CA ILE A 49 -9.41 -6.52 17.33
C ILE A 49 -10.85 -5.99 17.25
N GLY A 50 -11.62 -6.52 16.29
CA GLY A 50 -12.97 -6.08 15.95
C GLY A 50 -13.03 -4.87 15.00
N ASN A 51 -11.89 -4.25 14.66
CA ASN A 51 -11.89 -3.17 13.67
C ASN A 51 -12.19 -3.71 12.27
N LYS A 52 -13.07 -3.03 11.55
CA LYS A 52 -13.36 -3.27 10.14
C LYS A 52 -12.60 -2.29 9.27
N LEU A 53 -11.73 -2.83 8.41
CA LEU A 53 -10.88 -2.09 7.50
C LEU A 53 -11.35 -2.30 6.07
N SER A 54 -11.37 -1.22 5.29
CA SER A 54 -11.59 -1.26 3.85
C SER A 54 -10.53 -0.41 3.15
N ALA A 55 -10.10 -0.85 1.97
CA ALA A 55 -9.13 -0.13 1.15
C ALA A 55 -9.57 -0.09 -0.31
N TYR A 56 -9.21 1.01 -0.96
CA TYR A 56 -9.67 1.36 -2.30
C TYR A 56 -8.48 1.85 -3.14
N ILE A 57 -8.56 1.62 -4.45
CA ILE A 57 -7.83 2.42 -5.43
C ILE A 57 -8.87 3.24 -6.16
N GLU A 58 -8.77 4.56 -6.03
CA GLU A 58 -9.80 5.49 -6.51
C GLU A 58 -11.18 5.08 -5.97
N ASP A 59 -12.14 4.75 -6.84
CA ASP A 59 -13.49 4.34 -6.46
C ASP A 59 -13.65 2.80 -6.35
N GLU A 60 -12.61 2.03 -6.67
CA GLU A 60 -12.66 0.56 -6.65
C GLU A 60 -12.26 0.00 -5.28
N LYS A 61 -13.17 -0.74 -4.63
CA LYS A 61 -12.90 -1.43 -3.36
C LYS A 61 -12.06 -2.69 -3.62
N LEU A 62 -10.84 -2.73 -3.12
CA LEU A 62 -9.93 -3.86 -3.30
C LEU A 62 -9.87 -4.81 -2.10
N LEU A 63 -10.19 -4.31 -0.91
CA LEU A 63 -10.03 -5.08 0.32
C LEU A 63 -11.10 -4.67 1.33
N GLU A 64 -11.70 -5.65 1.99
CA GLU A 64 -12.58 -5.46 3.13
C GLU A 64 -12.40 -6.64 4.09
N PHE A 65 -12.01 -6.36 5.34
CA PHE A 65 -11.80 -7.40 6.34
C PHE A 65 -12.02 -6.89 7.76
N GLU A 66 -12.26 -7.84 8.67
CA GLU A 66 -12.34 -7.60 10.10
C GLU A 66 -11.11 -8.17 10.78
N VAL A 67 -10.53 -7.38 11.68
CA VAL A 67 -9.37 -7.78 12.48
C VAL A 67 -9.87 -8.72 13.57
N LYS A 68 -9.40 -9.97 13.53
CA LYS A 68 -9.75 -11.01 14.50
C LYS A 68 -8.69 -11.14 15.59
#